data_AF-A0A0M2HAX7-F1
#
_entry.id   AF-A0A0M2HAX7-F1
#
_cell.length_a   1.000
_cell.length_b   1.000
_cell.length_c   1.000
_cell.angle_alpha   90.00
_cell.angle_beta   90.00
_cell.angle_gamma   90.00
#
_symmetry.space_group_name_H-M   'P 1'
#
loop_
_entity.id
_entity.type
_entity.pdbx_description
1 polymer ?
#
loop_
_entity_poly.entity_id
_entity_poly.type
_entity_poly.pdbx_seq_one_letter_code
_entity_poly.pdbx_strand_id
1 'polypeptide(L)'
;MSTADGTEIAYASVGEGRPLVYVGGWLSHLQLSWEMPQERAFYESLAEGGRLVRYDRAGCGLSASSDRPPSLAYELEQLAAVADLIGPEPFDVVGTSMGALVAVAWAAAHPETVRRLVLYGGWVSGANISPPDARDHVLGLVESHWGLGADVLTDIFAPDATSAMRQGFGRYQRASSSAATARSLLALSYDLDISDLLSQVRAPTLVVHRAEDRAAPVAEAAALADGIPGATLVVLPGRSHLPYIGDANAVVAPIRRFLGKRGLRRSPRDLTPRQAQVAGLISEGRTNREIAQTLGIDERSAEGHVERIRLRLGFTSRAQIAAWFVARREGPEPSK
;
A
#
# COMPACT_ATOMS: atom_id res chain seq x y z
N MET A 1 3.30 23.17 6.24
CA MET A 1 2.03 23.60 6.87
C MET A 1 2.13 23.30 8.35
N SER A 2 1.26 23.82 9.20
CA SER A 2 1.38 23.62 10.65
C SER A 2 0.06 23.19 11.26
N THR A 3 0.11 22.32 12.27
CA THR A 3 -1.03 21.98 13.13
C THR A 3 -1.41 23.15 14.03
N ALA A 4 -2.54 23.04 14.74
CA ALA A 4 -3.04 24.07 15.65
C ALA A 4 -2.04 24.45 16.77
N ASP A 5 -1.18 23.53 17.17
CA ASP A 5 -0.10 23.75 18.15
C ASP A 5 1.22 24.25 17.54
N GLY A 6 1.26 24.49 16.23
CA GLY A 6 2.44 25.01 15.53
C GLY A 6 3.42 23.94 15.04
N THR A 7 3.16 22.63 15.24
CA THR A 7 4.02 21.56 14.71
C THR A 7 4.07 21.63 13.19
N GLU A 8 5.28 21.73 12.61
CA GLU A 8 5.46 21.80 11.17
C GLU A 8 5.31 20.42 10.52
N ILE A 9 4.38 20.33 9.58
CA ILE A 9 4.10 19.14 8.78
C ILE A 9 4.61 19.37 7.34
N ALA A 10 5.53 18.50 6.92
CA ALA A 10 6.05 18.43 5.57
C ALA A 10 5.05 17.74 4.65
N TYR A 11 4.93 18.24 3.43
CA TYR A 11 4.09 17.66 2.39
C TYR A 11 4.82 17.63 1.05
N ALA A 12 4.40 16.73 0.17
CA ALA A 12 4.81 16.72 -1.23
C ALA A 12 3.58 16.49 -2.12
N SER A 13 3.63 17.04 -3.33
CA SER A 13 2.58 16.83 -4.32
C SER A 13 3.16 16.40 -5.66
N VAL A 14 2.38 15.62 -6.41
CA VAL A 14 2.69 15.23 -7.79
C VAL A 14 1.43 15.23 -8.65
N GLY A 15 1.56 15.73 -9.87
CA GLY A 15 0.45 15.87 -10.81
C GLY A 15 -0.39 17.12 -10.59
N GLU A 16 -1.40 17.30 -11.44
CA GLU A 16 -2.27 18.46 -11.49
C GLU A 16 -3.75 18.05 -11.65
N GLY A 17 -4.66 18.93 -11.25
CA GLY A 17 -6.10 18.69 -11.32
C GLY A 17 -6.69 18.28 -9.97
N ARG A 18 -7.68 17.39 -9.98
CA ARG A 18 -8.46 17.08 -8.78
C ARG A 18 -7.57 16.52 -7.65
N PRO A 19 -7.64 17.07 -6.43
CA PRO A 19 -6.85 16.61 -5.29
C PRO A 19 -7.23 15.20 -4.83
N LEU A 20 -6.20 14.41 -4.54
CA LEU A 20 -6.24 13.12 -3.89
C LEU A 20 -5.26 13.13 -2.73
N VAL A 21 -5.74 13.03 -1.50
CA VAL A 21 -4.90 12.93 -0.30
C VAL A 21 -4.57 11.48 -0.04
N TYR A 22 -3.29 11.21 0.16
CA TYR A 22 -2.81 9.90 0.59
C TYR A 22 -2.40 9.95 2.05
N VAL A 23 -3.17 9.26 2.88
CA VAL A 23 -2.91 9.08 4.32
C VAL A 23 -2.13 7.77 4.49
N GLY A 24 -0.81 7.89 4.65
CA GLY A 24 0.11 6.74 4.67
C GLY A 24 -0.05 5.84 5.90
N GLY A 25 0.64 4.70 5.91
CA GLY A 25 0.72 3.80 7.07
C GLY A 25 1.51 4.38 8.24
N TRP A 26 1.70 3.64 9.33
CA TRP A 26 2.22 4.15 10.62
C TRP A 26 3.51 5.00 10.58
N LEU A 27 4.45 4.77 9.65
CA LEU A 27 5.64 5.59 9.41
C LEU A 27 5.64 6.18 7.99
N SER A 28 6.21 7.38 7.86
CA SER A 28 6.27 8.13 6.60
C SER A 28 7.62 8.83 6.42
N HIS A 29 8.14 8.83 5.20
CA HIS A 29 9.24 9.71 4.81
C HIS A 29 9.12 10.10 3.33
N LEU A 30 8.80 11.36 3.06
CA LEU A 30 8.47 11.86 1.71
C LEU A 30 9.60 11.69 0.70
N GLN A 31 10.84 12.01 1.09
CA GLN A 31 12.00 11.89 0.22
C GLN A 31 12.38 10.42 -0.01
N LEU A 32 12.59 9.63 1.06
CA LEU A 32 13.03 8.24 0.92
C LEU A 32 11.97 7.35 0.23
N SER A 33 10.68 7.59 0.47
CA SER A 33 9.60 6.91 -0.27
C SER A 33 9.65 7.18 -1.77
N TRP A 34 10.07 8.39 -2.17
CA TRP A 34 10.20 8.77 -3.57
C TRP A 34 11.44 8.15 -4.25
N GLU A 35 12.48 7.85 -3.47
CA GLU A 35 13.69 7.16 -3.95
C GLU A 35 13.45 5.66 -4.17
N MET A 36 12.44 5.07 -3.53
CA MET A 36 12.05 3.67 -3.74
C MET A 36 11.24 3.51 -5.04
N PRO A 37 11.77 2.85 -6.09
CA PRO A 37 11.14 2.87 -7.42
C PRO A 37 9.72 2.29 -7.46
N GLN A 38 9.43 1.26 -6.67
CA GLN A 38 8.12 0.60 -6.66
C GLN A 38 7.06 1.47 -5.99
N GLU A 39 7.40 2.10 -4.88
CA GLU A 39 6.50 3.01 -4.16
C GLU A 39 6.28 4.30 -4.96
N ARG A 40 7.34 4.87 -5.54
CA ARG A 40 7.23 5.98 -6.49
C ARG A 40 6.31 5.66 -7.65
N ALA A 41 6.49 4.51 -8.31
CA ALA A 41 5.64 4.10 -9.43
C ALA A 41 4.17 3.93 -9.02
N PHE A 42 3.92 3.43 -7.81
CA PHE A 42 2.58 3.36 -7.22
C PHE A 42 1.96 4.76 -7.05
N TYR A 43 2.70 5.72 -6.49
CA TYR A 43 2.23 7.10 -6.33
C TYR A 43 2.02 7.82 -7.66
N GLU A 44 2.95 7.69 -8.61
CA GLU A 44 2.79 8.25 -9.97
C GLU A 44 1.54 7.67 -10.66
N SER A 45 1.30 6.36 -10.48
CA SER A 45 0.12 5.70 -11.02
C SER A 45 -1.18 6.18 -10.36
N LEU A 46 -1.18 6.51 -9.07
CA LEU A 46 -2.34 7.13 -8.42
C LEU A 46 -2.52 8.59 -8.86
N ALA A 47 -1.43 9.32 -9.09
CA ALA A 47 -1.44 10.71 -9.51
C ALA A 47 -1.91 10.91 -10.94
N GLU A 48 -1.66 9.98 -11.87
CA GLU A 48 -2.01 10.13 -13.28
C GLU A 48 -3.48 10.57 -13.48
N GLY A 49 -3.70 11.77 -14.03
CA GLY A 49 -5.03 12.37 -14.22
C GLY A 49 -5.62 13.10 -13.00
N GLY A 50 -4.80 13.43 -12.00
CA GLY A 50 -5.14 14.28 -10.86
C GLY A 50 -3.89 14.77 -10.11
N ARG A 51 -4.09 15.33 -8.92
CA ARG A 51 -3.01 15.80 -8.03
C ARG A 51 -2.98 14.94 -6.77
N LEU A 52 -1.92 14.14 -6.60
CA LEU A 52 -1.68 13.39 -5.37
C LEU A 52 -0.95 14.27 -4.35
N VAL A 53 -1.47 14.35 -3.13
CA VAL A 53 -0.86 15.05 -1.99
C VAL A 53 -0.52 14.01 -0.91
N ARG A 54 0.73 14.02 -0.47
CA ARG A 54 1.27 13.16 0.59
C ARG A 54 1.87 14.04 1.67
N TYR A 55 1.95 13.56 2.89
CA TYR A 55 2.58 14.26 4.00
C TYR A 55 3.31 13.29 4.92
N ASP A 56 4.28 13.81 5.65
CA ASP A 56 4.94 13.06 6.72
C ASP A 56 4.23 13.33 8.06
N ARG A 57 4.00 12.30 8.86
CA ARG A 57 3.48 12.45 10.22
C ARG A 57 4.46 13.23 11.11
N ALA A 58 3.94 13.89 12.13
CA ALA A 58 4.74 14.48 13.20
C ALA A 58 5.72 13.44 13.78
N GLY A 59 6.99 13.84 13.93
CA GLY A 59 8.08 12.97 14.34
C GLY A 59 8.52 11.94 13.29
N CYS A 60 8.02 12.05 12.05
CA CYS A 60 8.43 11.22 10.93
C CYS A 60 9.01 12.04 9.77
N GLY A 61 9.99 11.46 9.08
CA GLY A 61 10.53 11.97 7.82
C GLY A 61 11.00 13.41 7.92
N LEU A 62 10.37 14.27 7.12
CA LEU A 62 10.69 15.70 7.03
C LEU A 62 9.82 16.58 7.94
N SER A 63 8.85 16.00 8.66
CA SER A 63 8.00 16.75 9.60
C SER A 63 8.67 16.90 10.95
N ALA A 64 8.36 17.99 11.66
CA ALA A 64 8.90 18.26 12.98
C ALA A 64 8.47 17.20 13.99
N SER A 65 9.34 16.94 14.97
CA SER A 65 8.95 16.18 16.16
C SER A 65 7.91 16.93 16.98
N SER A 66 7.10 16.18 17.73
CA SER A 66 6.13 16.72 18.67
C SER A 66 6.30 16.06 20.03
N ASP A 67 6.18 16.85 21.09
CA ASP A 67 6.15 16.34 22.47
C ASP A 67 4.77 15.79 22.85
N ARG A 68 3.75 16.00 21.99
CA ARG A 68 2.42 15.43 22.23
C ARG A 68 2.44 13.93 21.90
N PRO A 69 1.83 13.10 22.76
CA PRO A 69 1.68 11.69 22.44
C PRO A 69 0.80 11.52 21.18
N PRO A 70 1.15 10.58 20.29
CA PRO A 70 0.30 10.24 19.16
C PRO A 70 -1.11 9.86 19.61
N SER A 71 -2.12 10.34 18.90
CA SER A 71 -3.53 10.04 19.16
C SER A 71 -4.33 10.23 17.87
N LEU A 72 -5.53 9.63 17.78
CA LEU A 72 -6.41 9.87 16.64
C LEU A 72 -6.73 11.35 16.46
N ALA A 73 -6.97 12.08 17.55
CA ALA A 73 -7.21 13.52 17.50
C ALA A 73 -6.03 14.27 16.87
N TYR A 74 -4.80 13.92 17.25
CA TYR A 74 -3.62 14.57 16.69
C TYR A 74 -3.35 14.17 15.23
N GLU A 75 -3.68 12.94 14.83
CA GLU A 75 -3.67 12.53 13.41
C GLU A 75 -4.67 13.33 12.58
N LEU A 76 -5.86 13.61 13.12
CA LEU A 76 -6.87 14.45 12.47
C LEU A 76 -6.44 15.92 12.39
N GLU A 77 -5.75 16.46 13.40
CA GLU A 77 -5.17 17.82 13.35
C GLU A 77 -4.12 17.95 12.23
N GLN A 78 -3.26 16.93 12.05
CA GLN A 78 -2.29 16.91 10.97
C GLN A 78 -2.97 16.84 9.60
N LEU A 79 -4.01 16.00 9.46
CA LEU A 79 -4.80 15.91 8.23
C LEU A 79 -5.58 17.20 7.95
N ALA A 80 -6.05 17.91 8.97
CA ALA A 80 -6.68 19.22 8.82
C ALA A 80 -5.71 20.23 8.19
N ALA A 81 -4.45 20.27 8.65
CA ALA A 81 -3.44 21.14 8.05
C ALA A 81 -3.18 20.82 6.57
N VAL A 82 -3.29 19.54 6.16
CA VAL A 82 -3.22 19.11 4.75
C VAL A 82 -4.48 19.55 3.99
N ALA A 83 -5.67 19.40 4.60
CA ALA A 83 -6.94 19.77 3.98
C ALA A 83 -7.01 21.28 3.72
N ASP A 84 -6.51 22.11 4.63
CA ASP A 84 -6.44 23.57 4.48
C ASP A 84 -5.60 23.97 3.24
N LEU A 85 -4.51 23.25 2.96
CA LEU A 85 -3.70 23.46 1.75
C LEU A 85 -4.46 23.10 0.47
N ILE A 86 -5.36 22.12 0.53
CA ILE A 86 -6.14 21.68 -0.63
C ILE A 86 -7.21 22.69 -0.99
N GLY A 87 -7.78 23.34 0.03
CA GLY A 87 -8.86 24.30 -0.08
C GLY A 87 -10.23 23.69 0.20
N PRO A 88 -11.32 24.48 0.01
CA PRO A 88 -12.65 24.14 0.52
C PRO A 88 -13.43 23.11 -0.31
N GLU A 89 -12.93 22.78 -1.50
CA GLU A 89 -13.62 21.85 -2.41
C GLU A 89 -13.41 20.39 -1.98
N PRO A 90 -14.45 19.53 -2.07
CA PRO A 90 -14.33 18.13 -1.70
C PRO A 90 -13.26 17.38 -2.52
N PHE A 91 -12.43 16.59 -1.84
CA PHE A 91 -11.31 15.85 -2.41
C PHE A 91 -11.42 14.33 -2.22
N ASP A 92 -10.60 13.57 -2.94
CA ASP A 92 -10.52 12.13 -2.74
C ASP A 92 -9.53 11.79 -1.63
N VAL A 93 -9.78 10.71 -0.90
CA VAL A 93 -8.89 10.23 0.16
C VAL A 93 -8.54 8.76 -0.09
N VAL A 94 -7.25 8.43 -0.05
CA VAL A 94 -6.75 7.06 0.05
C VAL A 94 -6.05 6.92 1.39
N GLY A 95 -6.59 6.09 2.28
CA GLY A 95 -5.96 5.71 3.53
C GLY A 95 -5.39 4.30 3.44
N THR A 96 -4.14 4.13 3.88
CA THR A 96 -3.47 2.82 3.86
C THR A 96 -2.99 2.41 5.24
N SER A 97 -3.20 1.15 5.63
CA SER A 97 -2.78 0.63 6.94
C SER A 97 -3.40 1.47 8.07
N MET A 98 -2.61 1.92 9.05
CA MET A 98 -3.07 2.86 10.10
C MET A 98 -3.75 4.10 9.52
N GLY A 99 -3.30 4.59 8.36
CA GLY A 99 -3.90 5.72 7.67
C GLY A 99 -5.31 5.47 7.16
N ALA A 100 -5.74 4.22 7.00
CA ALA A 100 -7.13 3.87 6.70
C ALA A 100 -8.06 4.25 7.86
N LEU A 101 -7.63 4.03 9.12
CA LEU A 101 -8.42 4.38 10.30
C LEU A 101 -8.55 5.90 10.44
N VAL A 102 -7.43 6.61 10.24
CA VAL A 102 -7.42 8.09 10.21
C VAL A 102 -8.33 8.63 9.10
N ALA A 103 -8.29 8.03 7.91
CA ALA A 103 -9.13 8.45 6.79
C ALA A 103 -10.63 8.19 7.03
N VAL A 104 -11.00 7.08 7.69
CA VAL A 104 -12.38 6.82 8.12
C VAL A 104 -12.82 7.85 9.16
N ALA A 105 -12.00 8.10 10.19
CA ALA A 105 -12.32 9.08 11.21
C ALA A 105 -12.50 10.49 10.63
N TRP A 106 -11.65 10.88 9.68
CA TRP A 106 -11.79 12.13 8.94
C TRP A 106 -13.09 12.18 8.14
N ALA A 107 -13.41 11.13 7.38
CA ALA A 107 -14.62 11.08 6.56
C ALA A 107 -15.91 11.07 7.40
N ALA A 108 -15.86 10.54 8.63
CA ALA A 108 -16.96 10.59 9.58
C ALA A 108 -17.12 12.00 10.19
N ALA A 109 -16.02 12.66 10.56
CA ALA A 109 -16.03 13.98 11.18
C ALA A 109 -16.28 15.14 10.20
N HIS A 110 -15.83 14.98 8.95
CA HIS A 110 -15.87 16.01 7.90
C HIS A 110 -16.51 15.47 6.60
N PRO A 111 -17.75 14.97 6.65
CA PRO A 111 -18.37 14.24 5.53
C PRO A 111 -18.51 15.07 4.25
N GLU A 112 -18.60 16.39 4.37
CA GLU A 112 -18.67 17.33 3.24
C GLU A 112 -17.35 17.46 2.48
N THR A 113 -16.21 17.13 3.11
CA THR A 113 -14.88 17.30 2.50
C THR A 113 -14.46 16.11 1.64
N VAL A 114 -15.09 14.95 1.80
CA VAL A 114 -14.64 13.69 1.17
C VAL A 114 -15.55 13.30 0.01
N ARG A 115 -15.01 13.35 -1.22
CA ARG A 115 -15.73 12.96 -2.44
C ARG A 115 -15.82 11.45 -2.60
N ARG A 116 -14.70 10.74 -2.43
CA ARG A 116 -14.59 9.28 -2.46
C ARG A 116 -13.50 8.84 -1.49
N LEU A 117 -13.76 7.77 -0.77
CA LEU A 117 -12.85 7.19 0.22
C LEU A 117 -12.35 5.83 -0.28
N VAL A 118 -11.04 5.63 -0.23
CA VAL A 118 -10.40 4.35 -0.54
C VAL A 118 -9.60 3.90 0.67
N LEU A 119 -9.84 2.67 1.11
CA LEU A 119 -9.16 2.06 2.25
C LEU A 119 -8.38 0.86 1.75
N TYR A 120 -7.09 0.80 2.06
CA TYR A 120 -6.24 -0.35 1.73
C TYR A 120 -5.51 -0.89 2.95
N GLY A 121 -5.58 -2.19 3.19
CA GLY A 121 -4.87 -2.79 4.33
C GLY A 121 -5.37 -2.28 5.68
N GLY A 122 -6.59 -1.73 5.75
CA GLY A 122 -7.14 -1.13 6.96
C GLY A 122 -7.73 -2.17 7.91
N TRP A 123 -8.02 -1.74 9.13
CA TRP A 123 -8.75 -2.52 10.12
C TRP A 123 -9.76 -1.66 10.89
N VAL A 124 -10.71 -2.30 11.58
CA VAL A 124 -11.69 -1.62 12.44
C VAL A 124 -11.10 -1.39 13.83
N SER A 125 -10.49 -2.42 14.41
CA SER A 125 -9.90 -2.35 15.75
C SER A 125 -8.48 -2.88 15.76
N GLY A 126 -7.54 -2.06 16.24
CA GLY A 126 -6.14 -2.45 16.43
C GLY A 126 -6.00 -3.63 17.39
N ALA A 127 -7.03 -3.85 18.23
CA ALA A 127 -7.20 -5.03 19.08
C ALA A 127 -7.23 -6.37 18.31
N ASN A 128 -7.47 -6.36 16.99
CA ASN A 128 -7.63 -7.57 16.20
C ASN A 128 -6.45 -7.90 15.28
N ILE A 129 -5.47 -6.99 15.12
CA ILE A 129 -4.35 -7.20 14.19
C ILE A 129 -3.20 -8.04 14.78
N SER A 130 -3.13 -8.19 16.11
CA SER A 130 -2.08 -8.99 16.78
C SER A 130 -2.47 -9.38 18.22
N PRO A 131 -2.16 -10.57 18.74
CA PRO A 131 -2.41 -10.90 20.15
C PRO A 131 -1.63 -10.00 21.13
N PRO A 132 -2.14 -9.73 22.36
CA PRO A 132 -1.48 -8.86 23.34
C PRO A 132 0.01 -9.19 23.58
N ASP A 133 0.34 -10.45 23.85
CA ASP A 133 1.72 -10.87 24.10
C ASP A 133 2.66 -10.59 22.91
N ALA A 134 2.14 -10.75 21.68
CA ALA A 134 2.90 -10.46 20.47
C ALA A 134 3.11 -8.95 20.29
N ARG A 135 2.11 -8.12 20.64
CA ARG A 135 2.26 -6.65 20.63
C ARG A 135 3.33 -6.20 21.61
N ASP A 136 3.23 -6.66 22.86
CA ASP A 136 4.17 -6.27 23.92
C ASP A 136 5.61 -6.65 23.55
N HIS A 137 5.78 -7.84 22.96
CA HIS A 137 7.08 -8.28 22.47
C HIS A 137 7.63 -7.38 21.36
N VAL A 138 6.82 -7.07 20.34
CA VAL A 138 7.25 -6.22 19.22
C VAL A 138 7.51 -4.79 19.70
N LEU A 139 6.66 -4.22 20.57
CA LEU A 139 6.86 -2.89 21.16
C LEU A 139 8.16 -2.82 21.99
N GLY A 140 8.44 -3.85 22.79
CA GLY A 140 9.68 -3.96 23.54
C GLY A 140 10.91 -4.09 22.64
N LEU A 141 10.79 -4.81 21.52
CA LEU A 141 11.85 -4.93 20.52
C LEU A 141 12.12 -3.60 19.80
N VAL A 142 11.08 -2.85 19.43
CA VAL A 142 11.20 -1.51 18.84
C VAL A 142 11.89 -0.55 19.79
N GLU A 143 11.49 -0.57 21.06
CA GLU A 143 12.06 0.29 22.10
C GLU A 143 13.52 -0.02 22.39
N SER A 144 13.85 -1.30 22.59
CA SER A 144 15.18 -1.72 23.04
C SER A 144 16.18 -1.91 21.90
N HIS A 145 15.70 -2.31 20.72
CA HIS A 145 16.51 -2.70 19.57
C HIS A 145 15.83 -2.32 18.25
N TRP A 146 15.65 -1.02 18.00
CA TRP A 146 14.90 -0.53 16.83
C TRP A 146 15.35 -1.13 15.49
N GLY A 147 16.64 -1.44 15.34
CA GLY A 147 17.15 -2.20 14.18
C GLY A 147 16.45 -3.52 13.96
N LEU A 148 16.42 -4.37 14.98
CA LEU A 148 15.77 -5.68 14.92
C LEU A 148 14.24 -5.53 14.83
N GLY A 149 13.67 -4.55 15.53
CA GLY A 149 12.24 -4.25 15.45
C GLY A 149 11.81 -3.90 14.02
N ALA A 150 12.55 -3.02 13.34
CA ALA A 150 12.30 -2.64 11.95
C ALA A 150 12.43 -3.83 10.99
N ASP A 151 13.38 -4.73 11.22
CA ASP A 151 13.57 -5.93 10.38
C ASP A 151 12.42 -6.93 10.58
N VAL A 152 12.00 -7.19 11.82
CA VAL A 152 10.82 -8.04 12.11
C VAL A 152 9.55 -7.47 11.47
N LEU A 153 9.32 -6.17 11.60
CA LEU A 153 8.17 -5.50 10.98
C LEU A 153 8.25 -5.53 9.45
N THR A 154 9.45 -5.43 8.88
CA THR A 154 9.67 -5.59 7.43
C THR A 154 9.22 -6.97 6.96
N ASP A 155 9.55 -8.03 7.68
CA ASP A 155 9.17 -9.41 7.30
C ASP A 155 7.66 -9.67 7.40
N ILE A 156 6.98 -8.94 8.30
CA ILE A 156 5.53 -8.95 8.42
C ILE A 156 4.90 -8.16 7.26
N PHE A 157 5.37 -6.95 6.99
CA PHE A 157 4.75 -6.04 6.02
C PHE A 157 5.07 -6.37 4.56
N ALA A 158 6.24 -6.95 4.30
CA ALA A 158 6.77 -7.18 2.95
C ALA A 158 7.29 -8.62 2.72
N PRO A 159 6.51 -9.67 3.05
CA PRO A 159 6.90 -11.07 2.86
C PRO A 159 7.25 -11.41 1.40
N ASP A 160 6.61 -10.78 0.43
CA ASP A 160 6.85 -11.03 -1.00
C ASP A 160 7.91 -10.09 -1.60
N ALA A 161 8.54 -9.25 -0.77
CA ALA A 161 9.62 -8.38 -1.22
C ALA A 161 10.92 -9.17 -1.45
N THR A 162 11.78 -8.63 -2.30
CA THR A 162 13.13 -9.18 -2.50
C THR A 162 14.00 -8.83 -1.31
N SER A 163 15.13 -9.52 -1.14
CA SER A 163 16.05 -9.21 -0.02
C SER A 163 16.57 -7.78 -0.07
N ALA A 164 16.85 -7.25 -1.27
CA ALA A 164 17.26 -5.86 -1.46
C ALA A 164 16.16 -4.86 -1.05
N MET A 165 14.91 -5.15 -1.41
CA MET A 165 13.76 -4.34 -0.99
C MET A 165 13.55 -4.38 0.52
N ARG A 166 13.64 -5.55 1.15
CA ARG A 166 13.52 -5.67 2.61
C ARG A 166 14.58 -4.85 3.32
N GLN A 167 15.85 -4.96 2.91
CA GLN A 167 16.92 -4.14 3.49
C GLN A 167 16.70 -2.64 3.27
N GLY A 168 16.21 -2.25 2.09
CA GLY A 168 15.82 -0.87 1.79
C GLY A 168 14.72 -0.38 2.72
N PHE A 169 13.68 -1.19 2.94
CA PHE A 169 12.55 -0.85 3.78
C PHE A 169 12.91 -0.81 5.28
N GLY A 170 13.75 -1.73 5.76
CA GLY A 170 14.30 -1.65 7.12
C GLY A 170 15.10 -0.37 7.36
N ARG A 171 15.92 0.07 6.38
CA ARG A 171 16.60 1.37 6.43
C ARG A 171 15.63 2.54 6.39
N TYR A 172 14.62 2.48 5.52
CA TYR A 172 13.56 3.48 5.43
C TYR A 172 12.87 3.68 6.78
N GLN A 173 12.45 2.61 7.46
CA GLN A 173 11.77 2.70 8.76
C GLN A 173 12.65 3.38 9.82
N ARG A 174 13.94 3.01 9.89
CA ARG A 174 14.88 3.61 10.84
C ARG A 174 15.20 5.08 10.55
N ALA A 175 15.27 5.45 9.28
CA ALA A 175 15.49 6.83 8.87
C ALA A 175 14.22 7.67 8.99
N SER A 176 13.04 7.04 8.94
CA SER A 176 11.76 7.74 9.05
C SER A 176 11.54 8.26 10.45
N SER A 177 11.96 7.55 11.51
CA SER A 177 11.66 8.00 12.87
C SER A 177 12.58 7.42 13.94
N SER A 178 12.62 8.09 15.09
CA SER A 178 13.31 7.62 16.29
C SER A 178 12.63 6.36 16.85
N ALA A 179 13.35 5.57 17.64
CA ALA A 179 12.80 4.39 18.30
C ALA A 179 11.60 4.72 19.21
N ALA A 180 11.69 5.82 19.97
CA ALA A 180 10.64 6.26 20.89
C ALA A 180 9.36 6.67 20.16
N THR A 181 9.49 7.41 19.06
CA THR A 181 8.36 7.83 18.23
C THR A 181 7.77 6.65 17.46
N ALA A 182 8.61 5.79 16.88
CA ALA A 182 8.15 4.57 16.20
C ALA A 182 7.37 3.67 17.16
N ARG A 183 7.88 3.44 18.38
CA ARG A 183 7.17 2.67 19.42
C ARG A 183 5.79 3.28 19.69
N SER A 184 5.71 4.59 19.90
CA SER A 184 4.45 5.28 20.22
C SER A 184 3.44 5.20 19.06
N LEU A 185 3.89 5.31 17.81
CA LEU A 185 3.03 5.17 16.63
C LEU A 185 2.56 3.72 16.41
N LEU A 186 3.41 2.74 16.73
CA LEU A 186 3.01 1.33 16.68
C LEU A 186 1.99 1.01 17.77
N ALA A 187 2.21 1.52 18.99
CA ALA A 187 1.25 1.38 20.08
C ALA A 187 -0.10 2.00 19.69
N LEU A 188 -0.10 3.21 19.12
CA LEU A 188 -1.30 3.83 18.57
C LEU A 188 -2.00 2.92 17.55
N SER A 189 -1.26 2.28 16.64
CA SER A 189 -1.86 1.33 15.67
C SER A 189 -2.63 0.19 16.34
N TYR A 190 -2.20 -0.27 17.51
CA TYR A 190 -2.89 -1.29 18.30
C TYR A 190 -4.05 -0.74 19.14
N ASP A 191 -3.98 0.51 19.57
CA ASP A 191 -4.98 1.15 20.44
C ASP A 191 -6.16 1.75 19.67
N LEU A 192 -5.99 2.07 18.38
CA LEU A 192 -7.04 2.67 17.57
C LEU A 192 -8.23 1.73 17.37
N ASP A 193 -9.43 2.24 17.64
CA ASP A 193 -10.71 1.60 17.33
C ASP A 193 -11.64 2.62 16.68
N ILE A 194 -12.17 2.26 15.51
CA ILE A 194 -13.07 3.13 14.71
C ILE A 194 -14.46 2.51 14.52
N SER A 195 -14.82 1.48 15.30
CA SER A 195 -16.09 0.76 15.18
C SER A 195 -17.30 1.70 15.18
N ASP A 196 -17.32 2.67 16.10
CA ASP A 196 -18.41 3.63 16.27
C ASP A 196 -18.47 4.71 15.17
N LEU A 197 -17.44 4.79 14.32
CA LEU A 197 -17.32 5.80 13.26
C LEU A 197 -17.81 5.27 11.91
N LEU A 198 -17.83 3.95 11.71
CA LEU A 198 -18.08 3.34 10.39
C LEU A 198 -19.42 3.77 9.79
N SER A 199 -20.49 3.74 10.58
CA SER A 199 -21.84 4.10 10.13
C SER A 199 -22.02 5.60 9.84
N GLN A 200 -21.06 6.43 10.26
CA GLN A 200 -21.11 7.89 10.07
C GLN A 200 -20.49 8.33 8.74
N VAL A 201 -19.70 7.46 8.10
CA VAL A 201 -19.07 7.74 6.80
C VAL A 201 -20.15 7.83 5.71
N ARG A 202 -20.22 8.99 5.05
CA ARG A 202 -21.18 9.27 3.96
C ARG A 202 -20.59 9.15 2.56
N ALA A 203 -19.27 9.24 2.46
CA ALA A 203 -18.58 9.18 1.18
C ALA A 203 -18.71 7.77 0.58
N PRO A 204 -18.91 7.64 -0.74
CA PRO A 204 -18.75 6.37 -1.42
C PRO A 204 -17.38 5.79 -1.09
N THR A 205 -17.36 4.53 -0.65
CA THR A 205 -16.15 3.88 -0.11
C THR A 205 -15.78 2.61 -0.87
N LEU A 206 -14.49 2.47 -1.19
CA LEU A 206 -13.90 1.24 -1.69
C LEU A 206 -12.90 0.71 -0.66
N VAL A 207 -13.07 -0.53 -0.23
CA VAL A 207 -12.09 -1.28 0.55
C VAL A 207 -11.34 -2.21 -0.39
N VAL A 208 -10.01 -2.16 -0.38
CA VAL A 208 -9.13 -3.05 -1.14
C VAL A 208 -8.21 -3.77 -0.17
N HIS A 209 -8.15 -5.10 -0.25
CA HIS A 209 -7.34 -5.88 0.69
C HIS A 209 -6.68 -7.07 0.02
N ARG A 210 -5.60 -7.58 0.61
CA ARG A 210 -4.98 -8.84 0.18
C ARG A 210 -5.47 -9.99 1.04
N ALA A 211 -5.82 -11.11 0.41
CA ALA A 211 -6.48 -12.24 1.05
C ALA A 211 -5.67 -12.82 2.21
N GLU A 212 -4.34 -12.81 2.10
CA GLU A 212 -3.40 -13.38 3.05
C GLU A 212 -2.46 -12.31 3.64
N ASP A 213 -2.91 -11.06 3.70
CA ASP A 213 -2.16 -9.96 4.32
C ASP A 213 -1.69 -10.35 5.73
N ARG A 214 -0.37 -10.34 5.93
CA ARG A 214 0.27 -10.79 7.17
C ARG A 214 0.19 -9.79 8.33
N ALA A 215 -0.17 -8.54 8.05
CA ALA A 215 -0.21 -7.48 9.06
C ALA A 215 -1.63 -7.15 9.51
N ALA A 216 -2.60 -7.22 8.59
CA ALA A 216 -4.00 -6.94 8.86
C ALA A 216 -4.90 -8.08 8.34
N PRO A 217 -5.63 -8.80 9.19
CA PRO A 217 -6.49 -9.90 8.75
C PRO A 217 -7.56 -9.44 7.75
N VAL A 218 -7.85 -10.25 6.72
CA VAL A 218 -8.90 -9.93 5.73
C VAL A 218 -10.30 -9.78 6.34
N ALA A 219 -10.55 -10.41 7.50
CA ALA A 219 -11.79 -10.26 8.26
C ALA A 219 -12.03 -8.79 8.69
N GLU A 220 -10.97 -8.04 8.97
CA GLU A 220 -11.07 -6.62 9.32
C GLU A 220 -11.45 -5.76 8.11
N ALA A 221 -11.01 -6.12 6.91
CA ALA A 221 -11.43 -5.46 5.67
C ALA A 221 -12.91 -5.74 5.35
N ALA A 222 -13.38 -6.96 5.64
CA ALA A 222 -14.80 -7.28 5.57
C ALA A 222 -15.62 -6.46 6.58
N ALA A 223 -15.16 -6.37 7.84
CA ALA A 223 -15.81 -5.56 8.87
C ALA A 223 -15.87 -4.07 8.50
N LEU A 224 -14.80 -3.51 7.90
CA LEU A 224 -14.83 -2.14 7.35
C LEU A 224 -15.90 -1.97 6.27
N ALA A 225 -15.98 -2.90 5.31
CA ALA A 225 -16.96 -2.83 4.23
C ALA A 225 -18.40 -3.02 4.70
N ASP A 226 -18.62 -3.89 5.69
CA ASP A 226 -19.94 -4.14 6.27
C ASP A 226 -20.41 -2.99 7.16
N GLY A 227 -19.48 -2.33 7.88
CA GLY A 227 -19.79 -1.22 8.77
C GLY A 227 -20.00 0.12 8.07
N ILE A 228 -19.44 0.33 6.88
CA ILE A 228 -19.55 1.59 6.12
C ILE A 228 -20.70 1.49 5.09
N PRO A 229 -21.73 2.36 5.19
CA PRO A 229 -22.86 2.31 4.26
C PRO A 229 -22.46 2.43 2.79
N GLY A 230 -22.82 1.42 2.00
CA GLY A 230 -22.55 1.40 0.56
C GLY A 230 -21.08 1.18 0.18
N ALA A 231 -20.23 0.76 1.12
CA ALA A 231 -18.87 0.37 0.79
C ALA A 231 -18.83 -0.91 -0.07
N THR A 232 -17.81 -1.03 -0.91
CA THR A 232 -17.54 -2.24 -1.69
C THR A 232 -16.18 -2.81 -1.30
N LEU A 233 -16.09 -4.12 -1.10
CA LEU A 233 -14.84 -4.83 -0.86
C LEU A 233 -14.28 -5.46 -2.13
N VAL A 234 -12.99 -5.27 -2.38
CA VAL A 234 -12.20 -5.99 -3.38
C VAL A 234 -11.06 -6.73 -2.68
N VAL A 235 -11.15 -8.06 -2.67
CA VAL A 235 -10.08 -8.93 -2.15
C VAL A 235 -9.19 -9.38 -3.30
N LEU A 236 -7.88 -9.18 -3.15
CA LEU A 236 -6.85 -9.51 -4.11
C LEU A 236 -5.97 -10.66 -3.59
N PRO A 237 -5.38 -11.49 -4.48
CA PRO A 237 -4.36 -12.44 -4.05
C PRO A 237 -3.09 -11.71 -3.56
N GLY A 238 -2.38 -12.33 -2.63
CA GLY A 238 -1.09 -11.83 -2.12
C GLY A 238 -1.03 -11.80 -0.60
N ARG A 239 0.19 -11.64 -0.08
CA ARG A 239 0.49 -11.70 1.36
C ARG A 239 1.09 -10.43 1.93
N SER A 240 1.66 -9.60 1.05
CA SER A 240 2.30 -8.35 1.47
C SER A 240 1.31 -7.27 1.88
N HIS A 241 1.60 -6.58 2.97
CA HIS A 241 0.80 -5.46 3.46
C HIS A 241 1.11 -4.15 2.72
N LEU A 242 2.31 -4.00 2.16
CA LEU A 242 2.66 -2.80 1.40
C LEU A 242 2.03 -2.85 0.00
N PRO A 243 1.21 -1.85 -0.41
CA PRO A 243 0.44 -1.92 -1.65
C PRO A 243 1.29 -1.99 -2.92
N TYR A 244 2.52 -1.49 -2.84
CA TYR A 244 3.49 -1.43 -3.94
C TYR A 244 4.42 -2.66 -4.02
N ILE A 245 4.35 -3.59 -3.07
CA ILE A 245 5.09 -4.86 -3.12
C ILE A 245 4.22 -5.94 -3.78
N GLY A 246 4.81 -6.78 -4.64
CA GLY A 246 4.07 -7.78 -5.42
C GLY A 246 3.35 -7.18 -6.64
N ASP A 247 2.12 -7.61 -6.93
CA ASP A 247 1.31 -7.05 -8.02
C ASP A 247 0.64 -5.73 -7.61
N ALA A 248 1.40 -4.64 -7.68
CA ALA A 248 0.89 -3.29 -7.39
C ALA A 248 -0.20 -2.84 -8.39
N ASN A 249 -0.15 -3.32 -9.64
CA ASN A 249 -1.13 -2.95 -10.65
C ASN A 249 -2.52 -3.52 -10.32
N ALA A 250 -2.58 -4.72 -9.73
CA ALA A 250 -3.83 -5.29 -9.23
C ALA A 250 -4.47 -4.45 -8.11
N VAL A 251 -3.67 -3.71 -7.33
CA VAL A 251 -4.14 -2.77 -6.31
C VAL A 251 -4.56 -1.43 -6.94
N VAL A 252 -3.73 -0.86 -7.80
CA VAL A 252 -3.97 0.46 -8.40
C VAL A 252 -5.18 0.47 -9.34
N ALA A 253 -5.40 -0.61 -10.10
CA ALA A 253 -6.48 -0.68 -11.09
C ALA A 253 -7.90 -0.46 -10.49
N PRO A 254 -8.35 -1.19 -9.45
CA PRO A 254 -9.65 -0.94 -8.83
C PRO A 254 -9.72 0.45 -8.19
N ILE A 255 -8.65 0.92 -7.55
CA ILE A 255 -8.58 2.26 -6.95
C ILE A 255 -8.84 3.34 -8.01
N ARG A 256 -8.09 3.31 -9.12
CA ARG A 256 -8.25 4.31 -10.20
C ARG A 256 -9.65 4.26 -10.82
N ARG A 257 -10.18 3.06 -11.07
CA ARG A 257 -11.54 2.88 -11.59
C ARG A 257 -12.56 3.52 -10.66
N PHE A 258 -12.45 3.27 -9.37
CA PHE A 258 -13.35 3.81 -8.36
C PHE A 258 -13.26 5.34 -8.26
N LEU A 259 -12.05 5.90 -8.34
CA LEU A 259 -11.82 7.33 -8.37
C LEU A 259 -12.34 8.01 -9.66
N GLY A 260 -12.83 7.25 -10.64
CA GLY A 260 -13.30 7.76 -11.94
C GLY A 260 -12.15 8.12 -12.89
N LYS A 261 -10.94 7.64 -12.60
CA LYS A 261 -9.76 7.83 -13.46
C LYS A 261 -9.77 6.78 -14.57
N ARG A 262 -9.20 7.11 -15.72
CA ARG A 262 -8.97 6.13 -16.80
C ARG A 262 -8.15 4.97 -16.22
N GLY A 263 -8.58 3.73 -16.47
CA GLY A 263 -7.82 2.55 -16.08
C GLY A 263 -6.39 2.65 -16.59
N LEU A 264 -5.42 2.12 -15.83
CA LEU A 264 -4.02 2.10 -16.26
C LEU A 264 -3.98 1.53 -17.68
N ARG A 265 -3.34 2.26 -18.60
CA ARG A 265 -2.97 1.65 -19.88
C ARG A 265 -2.06 0.48 -19.53
N ARG A 266 -2.49 -0.75 -19.81
CA ARG A 266 -1.61 -1.92 -19.71
C ARG A 266 -0.33 -1.55 -20.42
N SER A 267 0.81 -1.68 -19.76
CA SER A 267 2.08 -1.55 -20.44
C SER A 267 2.06 -2.55 -21.61
N PRO A 268 2.62 -2.19 -22.79
CA PRO A 268 2.80 -3.17 -23.85
C PRO A 268 3.50 -4.43 -23.35
N ARG A 269 4.28 -4.36 -22.27
CA ARG A 269 4.98 -5.48 -21.64
C ARG A 269 4.18 -6.22 -20.57
N ASP A 270 2.95 -5.82 -20.24
CA ASP A 270 2.14 -6.51 -19.23
C ASP A 270 1.47 -7.76 -19.79
N LEU A 271 1.75 -8.89 -19.16
CA LEU A 271 1.15 -10.18 -19.52
C LEU A 271 -0.31 -10.24 -19.04
N THR A 272 -1.16 -10.97 -19.76
CA THR A 272 -2.46 -11.40 -19.24
C THR A 272 -2.30 -12.40 -18.11
N PRO A 273 -3.29 -12.58 -17.22
CA PRO A 273 -3.21 -13.62 -16.18
C PRO A 273 -2.85 -15.00 -16.76
N ARG A 274 -3.45 -15.34 -17.91
CA ARG A 274 -3.13 -16.57 -18.64
C ARG A 274 -1.69 -16.61 -19.17
N GLN A 275 -1.19 -15.50 -19.70
CA GLN A 275 0.20 -15.40 -20.15
C GLN A 275 1.19 -15.43 -18.98
N ALA A 276 0.84 -14.88 -17.81
CA ALA A 276 1.66 -14.95 -16.61
C ALA A 276 1.75 -16.38 -16.07
N GLN A 277 0.65 -17.14 -16.07
CA GLN A 277 0.65 -18.58 -15.76
C GLN A 277 1.60 -19.36 -16.69
N VAL A 278 1.50 -19.12 -18.01
CA VAL A 278 2.37 -19.74 -19.00
C VAL A 278 3.84 -19.34 -18.79
N ALA A 279 4.13 -18.06 -18.52
CA ALA A 279 5.48 -17.59 -18.24
C ALA A 279 6.08 -18.22 -16.95
N GLY A 280 5.25 -18.43 -15.93
CA GLY A 280 5.64 -19.15 -14.71
C GLY A 280 6.01 -20.60 -14.99
N LEU A 281 5.17 -21.35 -15.70
CA LEU A 281 5.48 -22.73 -16.08
C LEU A 281 6.72 -22.82 -17.00
N ILE A 282 6.93 -21.82 -17.86
CA ILE A 282 8.17 -21.71 -18.64
C ILE A 282 9.39 -21.56 -17.72
N SER A 283 9.31 -20.75 -16.65
CA SER A 283 10.40 -20.58 -15.70
C SER A 283 10.73 -21.84 -14.89
N GLU A 284 9.77 -22.75 -14.76
CA GLU A 284 9.96 -24.09 -14.17
C GLU A 284 10.54 -25.11 -15.15
N GLY A 285 10.86 -24.71 -16.38
CA GLY A 285 11.40 -25.59 -17.42
C GLY A 285 10.35 -26.43 -18.16
N ARG A 286 9.06 -26.15 -18.00
CA ARG A 286 7.98 -26.93 -18.65
C ARG A 286 7.94 -26.75 -20.16
N THR A 287 7.80 -27.88 -20.86
CA THR A 287 7.54 -27.96 -22.30
C THR A 287 6.13 -27.47 -22.66
N ASN A 288 5.85 -27.19 -23.95
CA ASN A 288 4.49 -26.80 -24.38
C ASN A 288 3.45 -27.86 -24.03
N ARG A 289 3.80 -29.14 -24.18
CA ARG A 289 2.95 -30.27 -23.81
C ARG A 289 2.61 -30.30 -22.33
N GLU A 290 3.58 -30.11 -21.44
CA GLU A 290 3.36 -30.08 -20.00
C GLU A 290 2.56 -28.84 -19.56
N ILE A 291 2.83 -27.68 -20.19
CA ILE A 291 2.03 -26.47 -19.97
C ILE A 291 0.58 -26.72 -20.38
N ALA A 292 0.36 -27.33 -21.54
CA ALA A 292 -0.96 -27.66 -22.06
C ALA A 292 -1.73 -28.59 -21.12
N GLN A 293 -1.07 -29.66 -20.63
CA GLN A 293 -1.62 -30.57 -19.64
C GLN A 293 -1.96 -29.87 -18.31
N THR A 294 -1.04 -29.06 -17.79
CA THR A 294 -1.22 -28.34 -16.52
C THR A 294 -2.37 -27.34 -16.59
N LEU A 295 -2.54 -26.71 -17.75
CA LEU A 295 -3.49 -25.63 -17.95
C LEU A 295 -4.82 -26.09 -18.59
N GLY A 296 -4.98 -27.37 -18.90
CA GLY A 296 -6.18 -27.93 -19.53
C GLY A 296 -6.47 -27.39 -20.93
N ILE A 297 -5.43 -27.14 -21.73
CA ILE A 297 -5.53 -26.65 -23.12
C ILE A 297 -4.79 -27.57 -24.07
N ASP A 298 -4.94 -27.37 -25.37
CA ASP A 298 -4.15 -28.09 -26.37
C ASP A 298 -2.72 -27.51 -26.49
N GLU A 299 -1.80 -28.34 -26.99
CA GLU A 299 -0.38 -27.99 -27.12
C GLU A 299 -0.13 -26.80 -28.05
N ARG A 300 -0.92 -26.66 -29.12
CA ARG A 300 -0.83 -25.54 -30.07
C ARG A 300 -1.28 -24.23 -29.42
N SER A 301 -2.29 -24.28 -28.55
CA SER A 301 -2.70 -23.12 -27.74
C SER A 301 -1.62 -22.70 -26.75
N ALA A 302 -0.94 -23.66 -26.10
CA ALA A 302 0.20 -23.38 -25.23
C ALA A 302 1.35 -22.71 -26.02
N GLU A 303 1.69 -23.24 -27.20
CA GLU A 303 2.67 -22.66 -28.11
C GLU A 303 2.31 -21.22 -28.50
N GLY A 304 1.06 -20.98 -28.90
CA GLY A 304 0.58 -19.63 -29.24
C GLY A 304 0.64 -18.64 -28.07
N HIS A 305 0.46 -19.10 -26.83
CA HIS A 305 0.70 -18.26 -25.66
C HIS A 305 2.19 -17.90 -25.51
N VAL A 306 3.10 -18.88 -25.66
CA VAL A 306 4.55 -18.64 -25.61
C VAL A 306 4.97 -17.61 -26.66
N GLU A 307 4.49 -17.75 -27.89
CA GLU A 307 4.80 -16.82 -28.98
C GLU A 307 4.28 -15.41 -28.72
N ARG A 308 3.03 -15.27 -28.26
CA ARG A 308 2.48 -13.95 -27.89
C ARG A 308 3.25 -13.31 -26.75
N ILE A 309 3.73 -14.08 -25.77
CA ILE A 309 4.57 -13.56 -24.68
C ILE A 309 5.90 -13.05 -25.27
N ARG A 310 6.54 -13.82 -26.15
CA ARG A 310 7.78 -13.42 -26.82
C ARG A 310 7.62 -12.12 -27.59
N LEU A 311 6.64 -12.05 -28.48
CA LEU A 311 6.36 -10.85 -29.27
C LEU A 311 6.06 -9.64 -28.39
N ARG A 312 5.29 -9.85 -27.32
CA ARG A 312 4.90 -8.80 -26.39
C ARG A 312 6.07 -8.24 -25.57
N LEU A 313 6.97 -9.11 -25.12
CA LEU A 313 8.14 -8.72 -24.32
C LEU A 313 9.35 -8.31 -25.19
N GLY A 314 9.27 -8.50 -26.51
CA GLY A 314 10.38 -8.26 -27.43
C GLY A 314 11.47 -9.33 -27.33
N PHE A 315 11.11 -10.56 -26.97
CA PHE A 315 12.05 -11.66 -26.76
C PHE A 315 12.17 -12.59 -27.97
N THR A 316 13.39 -13.02 -28.24
CA THR A 316 13.75 -13.94 -29.31
C THR A 316 13.86 -15.38 -28.83
N SER A 317 13.70 -15.65 -27.52
CA SER A 317 13.72 -17.03 -27.01
C SER A 317 12.78 -17.26 -25.82
N ARG A 318 12.44 -18.54 -25.61
CA ARG A 318 11.70 -19.01 -24.42
C ARG A 318 12.52 -18.81 -23.13
N ALA A 319 13.84 -19.00 -23.21
CA ALA A 319 14.74 -18.80 -22.08
C ALA A 319 14.71 -17.34 -21.57
N GLN A 320 14.57 -16.36 -22.46
CA GLN A 320 14.38 -14.96 -22.06
C GLN A 320 13.08 -14.73 -21.31
N ILE A 321 11.99 -15.44 -21.64
CA ILE A 321 10.74 -15.41 -20.86
C ILE A 321 10.99 -15.93 -19.46
N ALA A 322 11.65 -17.09 -19.33
CA ALA A 322 12.00 -17.66 -18.03
C ALA A 322 12.85 -16.70 -17.19
N ALA A 323 13.95 -16.20 -17.75
CA ALA A 323 14.85 -15.27 -17.08
C ALA A 323 14.16 -13.97 -16.67
N TRP A 324 13.32 -13.40 -17.53
CA TRP A 324 12.54 -12.19 -17.22
C TRP A 324 11.52 -12.44 -16.11
N PHE A 325 10.85 -13.60 -16.12
CA PHE A 325 9.85 -13.94 -15.13
C PHE A 325 10.49 -14.18 -13.75
N VAL A 326 11.65 -14.83 -13.73
CA VAL A 326 12.49 -15.01 -12.53
C VAL A 326 12.99 -13.66 -12.02
N ALA A 327 13.59 -12.82 -12.88
CA ALA A 327 14.07 -11.48 -12.49
C ALA A 327 12.96 -10.56 -11.97
N ARG A 328 11.72 -10.72 -12.43
CA ARG A 328 10.55 -10.01 -11.88
C ARG A 328 10.10 -10.53 -10.52
N ARG A 329 10.35 -11.80 -10.20
CA ARG A 329 10.14 -12.39 -8.87
C ARG A 329 11.29 -12.07 -7.91
N GLU A 330 12.51 -11.97 -8.42
CA GLU A 330 13.74 -11.81 -7.63
C GLU A 330 14.22 -10.35 -7.49
N GLY A 331 13.73 -9.43 -8.34
CA GLY A 331 14.22 -8.05 -8.41
C GLY A 331 15.66 -7.96 -8.96
N PRO A 332 16.16 -6.75 -9.27
CA PRO A 332 17.51 -6.62 -9.81
C PRO A 332 18.55 -7.06 -8.76
N GLU A 333 19.46 -7.94 -9.15
CA GLU A 333 20.67 -8.23 -8.36
C GLU A 333 21.50 -6.94 -8.19
N PRO A 334 22.10 -6.71 -7.01
CA PRO A 334 23.00 -5.59 -6.82
C PRO A 334 24.24 -5.79 -7.69
N SER A 335 24.51 -4.82 -8.56
CA SER A 335 25.81 -4.67 -9.20
C SER A 335 26.89 -4.53 -8.11
N LYS A 336 27.91 -5.39 -8.19
CA LYS A 336 29.10 -5.39 -7.32
C LYS A 336 29.80 -4.04 -7.28
#